data_AF-A0A1G0HZ37-F1
#
_entry.id   AF-A0A1G0HZ37-F1
#
_cell.length_a   1.000
_cell.length_b   1.000
_cell.length_c   1.000
_cell.angle_alpha   90.00
_cell.angle_beta   90.00
_cell.angle_gamma   90.00
#
_symmetry.space_group_name_H-M   'P 1'
#
loop_
_entity.id
_entity.type
_entity.pdbx_description
1 polymer ?
#
loop_
_entity_poly.entity_id
_entity_poly.type
_entity_poly.pdbx_seq_one_letter_code
_entity_poly.pdbx_strand_id
1 'polypeptide(L)'
;MTDTATFITTLETSLTNLAKQAAQLAHGLQNIAPATKTEQGNLSIHYLSTSATSLNEYAAQCQQLLTKRTAEHFQGLHVIIDGVIARDQALRTEHQIADKFRFIQDCLQRAQKDITTLVDPNAKQTKQAEKPTEDEVPVYVYLFNAQGVQLDTWIKMLSPGTFYDHSINRPIYQEAAHIEGFIKRKSDPMQHAYLIIRVNKKDIIETNVRKDAYDYPLIRVKEGSLLFRKRVSLTHHGHTYLIGDAGELKEKT
;
A
#
# COMPACT_ATOMS: atom_id res chain seq x y z
N MET A 1 -23.92 5.87 0.29
CA MET A 1 -23.22 7.11 -0.11
C MET A 1 -22.30 7.46 1.04
N THR A 2 -20.99 7.47 0.81
CA THR A 2 -20.02 7.84 1.84
C THR A 2 -20.16 9.34 2.11
N ASP A 3 -20.27 9.73 3.37
CA ASP A 3 -20.36 11.13 3.77
C ASP A 3 -19.07 11.87 3.38
N THR A 4 -19.20 13.01 2.70
CA THR A 4 -18.08 13.86 2.26
C THR A 4 -17.16 14.22 3.44
N ALA A 5 -17.74 14.47 4.62
CA ALA A 5 -16.95 14.75 5.82
C ALA A 5 -16.07 13.55 6.22
N THR A 6 -16.62 12.34 6.16
CA THR A 6 -15.87 11.09 6.43
C THR A 6 -14.70 10.94 5.45
N PHE A 7 -14.91 11.28 4.17
CA PHE A 7 -13.83 11.20 3.19
C PHE A 7 -12.74 12.26 3.43
N ILE A 8 -13.12 13.51 3.74
CA ILE A 8 -12.16 14.57 4.08
C ILE A 8 -11.28 14.14 5.27
N THR A 9 -11.90 13.63 6.34
CA THR A 9 -11.18 13.11 7.52
C THR A 9 -10.26 11.93 7.17
N THR A 10 -10.69 11.06 6.26
CA THR A 10 -9.88 9.92 5.78
C THR A 10 -8.65 10.40 5.01
N LEU A 11 -8.81 11.40 4.14
CA LEU A 11 -7.70 11.98 3.39
C LEU A 11 -6.72 12.71 4.31
N GLU A 12 -7.23 13.54 5.23
CA GLU A 12 -6.42 14.23 6.25
C GLU A 12 -5.57 13.23 7.04
N THR A 13 -6.20 12.16 7.53
CA THR A 13 -5.51 11.09 8.28
C THR A 13 -4.44 10.43 7.43
N SER A 14 -4.73 10.18 6.15
CA SER A 14 -3.79 9.55 5.22
C SER A 14 -2.57 10.45 4.95
N LEU A 15 -2.78 11.75 4.71
CA LEU A 15 -1.71 12.72 4.52
C LEU A 15 -0.85 12.89 5.78
N THR A 16 -1.47 12.94 6.96
CA THR A 16 -0.77 13.03 8.25
C THR A 16 0.08 11.79 8.52
N ASN A 17 -0.45 10.59 8.24
CA ASN A 17 0.31 9.35 8.38
C ASN A 17 1.48 9.30 7.40
N LEU A 18 1.28 9.72 6.15
CA LEU A 18 2.33 9.78 5.16
C LEU A 18 3.44 10.79 5.55
N ALA A 19 3.05 11.95 6.09
CA ALA A 19 3.97 12.94 6.62
C ALA A 19 4.83 12.36 7.76
N LYS A 20 4.20 11.63 8.68
CA LYS A 20 4.91 10.95 9.79
C LYS A 20 5.90 9.91 9.28
N GLN A 21 5.51 9.09 8.30
CA GLN A 21 6.41 8.10 7.69
C GLN A 21 7.61 8.77 7.00
N ALA A 22 7.38 9.83 6.24
CA ALA A 22 8.44 10.60 5.59
C ALA A 22 9.41 11.22 6.62
N ALA A 23 8.89 11.82 7.70
CA ALA A 23 9.70 12.37 8.78
C ALA A 23 10.53 11.31 9.53
N GLN A 24 9.94 10.16 9.81
CA GLN A 24 10.65 9.03 10.45
C GLN A 24 11.79 8.51 9.56
N LEU A 25 11.56 8.39 8.25
CA LEU A 25 12.60 8.01 7.29
C LEU A 25 13.71 9.07 7.21
N ALA A 26 13.36 10.35 7.19
CA ALA A 26 14.34 11.44 7.21
C ALA A 26 15.25 11.34 8.45
N HIS A 27 14.64 11.17 9.63
CA HIS A 27 15.37 11.02 10.89
C HIS A 27 16.26 9.77 10.91
N GLY A 28 15.74 8.64 10.42
CA GLY A 28 16.52 7.40 10.31
C GLY A 28 17.74 7.57 9.40
N LEU A 29 17.58 8.22 8.23
CA LEU A 29 18.68 8.51 7.32
C LEU A 29 19.71 9.47 7.92
N GLN A 30 19.26 10.45 8.72
CA GLN A 30 20.17 11.39 9.40
C GLN A 30 21.08 10.68 10.39
N ASN A 31 20.56 9.72 11.14
CA ASN A 31 21.34 8.97 12.15
C ASN A 31 22.35 8.00 11.53
N ILE A 32 22.14 7.59 10.27
CA ILE A 32 23.01 6.64 9.55
C ILE A 32 24.09 7.38 8.72
N ALA A 33 23.87 8.66 8.40
CA ALA A 33 24.80 9.41 7.56
C ALA A 33 26.11 9.72 8.29
N PRO A 34 27.29 9.46 7.69
CA PRO A 34 28.58 9.80 8.29
C PRO A 34 28.71 11.32 8.47
N ALA A 35 29.27 11.73 9.61
CA ALA A 35 29.36 13.13 10.07
C ALA A 35 30.06 14.09 9.10
N THR A 36 30.76 13.58 8.07
CA THR A 36 31.51 14.35 7.08
C THR A 36 30.68 14.79 5.86
N LYS A 37 29.42 14.36 5.71
CA LYS A 37 28.53 14.76 4.58
C LYS A 37 27.56 15.91 4.92
N THR A 38 27.78 16.61 6.02
CA THR A 38 26.83 17.58 6.58
C THR A 38 26.81 18.94 5.88
N GLU A 39 27.84 19.32 5.10
CA GLU A 39 27.92 20.69 4.54
C GLU A 39 27.06 20.93 3.29
N GLN A 40 26.68 19.89 2.53
CA GLN A 40 25.74 20.01 1.41
C GLN A 40 24.40 19.29 1.62
N GLY A 41 24.21 18.68 2.79
CA GLY A 41 22.97 18.00 3.15
C GLY A 41 22.69 16.76 2.28
N ASN A 42 22.23 15.68 2.90
CA ASN A 42 21.73 14.57 2.11
C ASN A 42 20.42 15.01 1.44
N LEU A 43 20.43 15.20 0.12
CA LEU A 43 19.25 15.64 -0.67
C LEU A 43 17.99 14.80 -0.37
N SER A 44 18.17 13.51 -0.05
CA SER A 44 17.05 12.63 0.35
C SER A 44 16.44 13.02 1.69
N ILE A 45 17.25 13.48 2.65
CA ILE A 45 16.78 13.96 3.96
C ILE A 45 16.02 15.28 3.76
N HIS A 46 16.58 16.21 2.98
CA HIS A 46 15.89 17.47 2.66
C HIS A 46 14.57 17.24 1.96
N TYR A 47 14.52 16.36 0.95
CA TYR A 47 13.28 15.98 0.29
C TYR A 47 12.26 15.42 1.29
N LEU A 48 12.63 14.42 2.10
CA LEU A 48 11.69 13.79 3.02
C LEU A 48 11.18 14.76 4.11
N SER A 49 12.06 15.61 4.65
CA SER A 49 11.68 16.62 5.64
C SER A 49 10.75 17.68 5.04
N THR A 50 11.06 18.20 3.84
CA THR A 50 10.21 19.19 3.17
C THR A 50 8.87 18.58 2.75
N SER A 51 8.87 17.36 2.22
CA SER A 51 7.65 16.62 1.89
C SER A 51 6.79 16.38 3.12
N ALA A 52 7.37 16.01 4.27
CA ALA A 52 6.62 15.84 5.52
C ALA A 52 5.94 17.16 5.96
N THR A 53 6.63 18.29 5.87
CA THR A 53 6.06 19.60 6.18
C THR A 53 4.90 19.95 5.24
N SER A 54 5.10 19.85 3.93
CA SER A 54 4.05 20.14 2.95
C SER A 54 2.84 19.22 3.10
N LEU A 55 3.04 17.92 3.37
CA LEU A 55 1.94 16.98 3.61
C LEU A 55 1.10 17.38 4.83
N ASN A 56 1.72 17.84 5.91
CA ASN A 56 1.00 18.37 7.07
C ASN A 56 0.25 19.67 6.77
N GLU A 57 0.83 20.58 5.97
CA GLU A 57 0.16 21.81 5.53
C GLU A 57 -1.10 21.50 4.73
N TYR A 58 -1.04 20.54 3.81
CA TYR A 58 -2.20 20.12 3.04
C TYR A 58 -3.22 19.34 3.87
N ALA A 59 -2.80 18.54 4.85
CA ALA A 59 -3.70 17.93 5.82
C ALA A 59 -4.49 19.00 6.60
N ALA A 60 -3.82 20.07 7.04
CA ALA A 60 -4.48 21.20 7.69
C ALA A 60 -5.47 21.92 6.75
N GLN A 61 -5.15 22.04 5.45
CA GLN A 61 -6.08 22.57 4.45
C GLN A 61 -7.32 21.68 4.28
N CYS A 62 -7.18 20.35 4.34
CA CYS A 62 -8.33 19.45 4.34
C CYS A 62 -9.27 19.75 5.52
N GLN A 63 -8.72 19.96 6.71
CA GLN A 63 -9.50 20.31 7.90
C GLN A 63 -10.24 21.65 7.72
N GLN A 64 -9.62 22.62 7.06
CA GLN A 64 -10.28 23.89 6.73
C GLN A 64 -11.43 23.74 5.73
N LEU A 65 -11.46 22.70 4.90
CA LEU A 65 -12.60 22.46 4.01
C LEU A 65 -13.84 22.03 4.78
N LEU A 66 -13.70 21.36 5.93
CA LEU A 66 -14.84 20.94 6.76
C LEU A 66 -15.68 22.13 7.27
N THR A 67 -15.09 23.33 7.33
CA THR A 67 -15.80 24.55 7.76
C THR A 67 -16.54 25.26 6.63
N LYS A 68 -16.35 24.85 5.37
CA LYS A 68 -16.98 25.43 4.17
C LYS A 68 -18.29 24.72 3.81
N ARG A 69 -19.04 25.27 2.84
CA ARG A 69 -20.27 24.66 2.30
C ARG A 69 -19.98 23.36 1.55
N THR A 70 -20.90 22.41 1.61
CA THR A 70 -20.76 21.03 1.08
C THR A 70 -20.46 20.94 -0.41
N ALA A 71 -21.05 21.80 -1.24
CA ALA A 71 -20.79 21.81 -2.69
C ALA A 71 -19.36 22.22 -3.05
N GLU A 72 -18.67 22.95 -2.17
CA GLU A 72 -17.29 23.41 -2.39
C GLU A 72 -16.25 22.38 -1.92
N HIS A 73 -16.66 21.37 -1.16
CA HIS A 73 -15.76 20.37 -0.59
C HIS A 73 -15.04 19.57 -1.66
N PHE A 74 -15.77 19.06 -2.64
CA PHE A 74 -15.20 18.21 -3.69
C PHE A 74 -14.25 18.96 -4.62
N GLN A 75 -14.62 20.18 -5.04
CA GLN A 75 -13.73 21.03 -5.82
C GLN A 75 -12.49 21.41 -5.01
N GLY A 76 -12.66 21.74 -3.73
CA GLY A 76 -11.55 22.04 -2.82
C GLY A 76 -10.61 20.85 -2.64
N LEU A 77 -11.15 19.63 -2.51
CA LEU A 77 -10.36 18.40 -2.38
C LEU A 77 -9.51 18.13 -3.63
N HIS A 78 -10.07 18.32 -4.83
CA HIS A 78 -9.30 18.22 -6.08
C HIS A 78 -8.13 19.21 -6.12
N VAL A 79 -8.40 20.48 -5.79
CA VAL A 79 -7.37 21.51 -5.75
C VAL A 79 -6.26 21.17 -4.75
N ILE A 80 -6.63 20.66 -3.57
CA ILE A 80 -5.66 20.21 -2.56
C ILE A 80 -4.80 19.06 -3.09
N ILE A 81 -5.42 17.98 -3.57
CA ILE A 81 -4.64 16.78 -3.96
C ILE A 81 -3.75 17.05 -5.17
N ASP A 82 -4.24 17.81 -6.16
CA ASP A 82 -3.46 18.18 -7.33
C ASP A 82 -2.30 19.10 -6.93
N GLY A 83 -2.53 20.01 -5.97
CA GLY A 83 -1.49 20.83 -5.37
C GLY A 83 -0.41 20.01 -4.68
N VAL A 84 -0.79 19.01 -3.87
CA VAL A 84 0.17 18.12 -3.18
C VAL A 84 1.01 17.34 -4.19
N ILE A 85 0.38 16.79 -5.23
CA ILE A 85 1.06 16.03 -6.28
C ILE A 85 2.05 16.91 -7.04
N ALA A 86 1.63 18.11 -7.44
CA ALA A 86 2.50 19.06 -8.12
C ALA A 86 3.69 19.46 -7.23
N ARG A 87 3.45 19.67 -5.93
CA ARG A 87 4.51 19.99 -4.97
C ARG A 87 5.51 18.84 -4.80
N ASP A 88 5.03 17.59 -4.70
CA ASP A 88 5.90 16.41 -4.65
C ASP A 88 6.78 16.29 -5.90
N GLN A 89 6.21 16.50 -7.09
CA GLN A 89 6.96 16.47 -8.35
C GLN A 89 8.04 17.57 -8.43
N ALA A 90 7.70 18.78 -7.98
CA ALA A 90 8.66 19.88 -7.90
C ALA A 90 9.82 19.54 -6.94
N LEU A 91 9.50 19.02 -5.74
CA LEU A 91 10.50 18.62 -4.74
C LEU A 91 11.40 17.48 -5.24
N ARG A 92 10.83 16.52 -5.97
CA ARG A 92 11.61 15.44 -6.59
C ARG A 92 12.63 15.98 -7.59
N THR A 93 12.23 16.95 -8.39
CA THR A 93 13.12 17.61 -9.36
C THR A 93 14.19 18.44 -8.64
N GLU A 94 13.79 19.26 -7.68
CA GLU A 94 14.66 20.13 -6.88
C GLU A 94 15.76 19.35 -6.16
N HIS A 95 15.41 18.20 -5.56
CA HIS A 95 16.32 17.38 -4.76
C HIS A 95 16.88 16.17 -5.52
N GLN A 96 16.67 16.08 -6.84
CA GLN A 96 17.16 14.98 -7.70
C GLN A 96 16.74 13.59 -7.19
N ILE A 97 15.51 13.50 -6.70
CA ILE A 97 14.89 12.28 -6.22
C ILE A 97 14.16 11.65 -7.41
N ALA A 98 14.84 10.71 -8.07
CA ALA A 98 14.25 9.88 -9.12
C ALA A 98 13.15 8.95 -8.54
N ASP A 99 13.25 7.64 -8.76
CA ASP A 99 12.25 6.67 -8.27
C ASP A 99 12.35 6.34 -6.78
N LYS A 100 13.20 7.05 -6.02
CA LYS A 100 13.29 6.88 -4.57
C LYS A 100 12.01 7.34 -3.90
N PHE A 101 11.67 6.73 -2.78
CA PHE A 101 10.49 7.09 -1.98
C PHE A 101 9.19 7.09 -2.79
N ARG A 102 9.08 6.16 -3.74
CA ARG A 102 7.91 6.01 -4.60
C ARG A 102 6.61 5.83 -3.82
N PHE A 103 6.68 5.30 -2.61
CA PHE A 103 5.51 5.14 -1.74
C PHE A 103 4.74 6.47 -1.51
N ILE A 104 5.41 7.63 -1.48
CA ILE A 104 4.76 8.95 -1.38
C ILE A 104 3.90 9.20 -2.62
N GLN A 105 4.50 9.07 -3.81
CA GLN A 105 3.82 9.27 -5.08
C GLN A 105 2.65 8.28 -5.26
N ASP A 106 2.87 7.00 -4.96
CA ASP A 106 1.84 5.96 -5.07
C ASP A 106 0.66 6.23 -4.12
N CYS A 107 0.93 6.78 -2.93
CA CYS A 107 -0.11 7.17 -1.97
C CYS A 107 -0.92 8.37 -2.49
N LEU A 108 -0.25 9.42 -2.98
CA LEU A 108 -0.91 10.62 -3.51
C LEU A 108 -1.76 10.33 -4.76
N GLN A 109 -1.24 9.53 -5.69
CA GLN A 109 -1.98 9.11 -6.89
C GLN A 109 -3.22 8.27 -6.53
N ARG A 110 -3.13 7.43 -5.50
CA ARG A 110 -4.27 6.67 -4.99
C ARG A 110 -5.34 7.61 -4.43
N ALA A 111 -4.95 8.56 -3.59
CA ALA A 111 -5.86 9.56 -3.04
C ALA A 111 -6.56 10.38 -4.13
N GLN A 112 -5.82 10.80 -5.17
CA GLN A 112 -6.39 11.52 -6.33
C GLN A 112 -7.43 10.67 -7.07
N LYS A 113 -7.13 9.40 -7.31
CA LYS A 113 -8.07 8.47 -7.95
C LYS A 113 -9.33 8.30 -7.12
N ASP A 114 -9.19 8.15 -5.80
CA ASP A 114 -10.33 8.00 -4.88
C ASP A 114 -11.21 9.26 -4.87
N ILE A 115 -10.62 10.46 -4.83
CA ILE A 115 -11.33 11.74 -4.95
C ILE A 115 -12.08 11.81 -6.29
N THR A 116 -11.40 11.54 -7.40
CA THR A 116 -11.99 11.62 -8.75
C THR A 116 -13.22 10.72 -8.87
N THR A 117 -13.17 9.53 -8.27
CA THR A 117 -14.26 8.54 -8.29
C THR A 117 -15.48 9.00 -7.49
N LEU A 118 -15.27 9.82 -6.46
CA LEU A 118 -16.35 10.38 -5.65
C LEU A 118 -17.00 11.60 -6.30
N VAL A 119 -16.21 12.42 -6.99
CA VAL A 119 -16.71 13.64 -7.66
C VAL A 119 -17.46 13.32 -8.93
N ASP A 120 -16.97 12.35 -9.69
CA ASP A 120 -17.65 11.87 -10.88
C ASP A 120 -17.82 10.34 -10.80
N PRO A 121 -18.91 9.85 -10.19
CA PRO A 121 -19.20 8.42 -10.18
C PRO A 121 -19.48 7.86 -11.59
N ASN A 122 -19.73 8.74 -12.58
CA ASN A 122 -19.89 8.40 -13.99
C ASN A 122 -18.60 8.54 -14.80
N ALA A 123 -17.52 9.11 -14.23
CA ALA A 123 -16.18 8.99 -14.78
C ALA A 123 -15.86 7.51 -14.71
N LYS A 124 -16.15 6.82 -15.83
CA LYS A 124 -16.03 5.38 -15.99
C LYS A 124 -14.68 4.95 -15.47
N GLN A 125 -14.62 4.54 -14.21
CA GLN A 125 -13.66 3.57 -13.78
C GLN A 125 -13.99 2.35 -14.62
N THR A 126 -13.20 2.15 -15.66
CA THR A 126 -13.10 0.84 -16.31
C THR A 126 -12.45 -0.08 -15.28
N LYS A 127 -13.20 -0.40 -14.21
CA LYS A 127 -12.93 -1.49 -13.26
C LYS A 127 -13.25 -2.79 -13.99
N GLN A 128 -12.57 -3.03 -15.10
CA GLN A 128 -12.26 -4.41 -15.43
C GLN A 128 -11.20 -4.81 -14.42
N ALA A 129 -11.39 -5.94 -13.75
CA ALA A 129 -10.24 -6.70 -13.25
C ALA A 129 -9.22 -6.69 -14.38
N GLU A 130 -8.09 -6.00 -14.19
CA GLU A 130 -7.03 -5.90 -15.20
C GLU A 130 -6.82 -7.32 -15.70
N LYS A 131 -7.15 -7.56 -16.97
CA LYS A 131 -7.00 -8.90 -17.53
C LYS A 131 -5.53 -9.29 -17.30
N PRO A 132 -5.28 -10.56 -16.94
CA PRO A 132 -3.93 -11.09 -16.82
C PRO A 132 -3.09 -10.63 -18.00
N THR A 133 -2.10 -9.76 -17.76
CA THR A 133 -1.07 -9.54 -18.78
C THR A 133 -0.15 -10.77 -18.78
N GLU A 134 0.36 -11.18 -19.93
CA GLU A 134 1.26 -12.36 -20.04
C GLU A 134 2.54 -12.25 -19.19
N ASP A 135 2.87 -11.02 -18.76
CA ASP A 135 3.99 -10.70 -17.89
C ASP A 135 3.71 -10.81 -16.38
N GLU A 136 2.49 -11.16 -16.00
CA GLU A 136 2.10 -11.35 -14.60
C GLU A 136 2.11 -12.82 -14.20
N VAL A 137 2.62 -13.08 -13.00
CA VAL A 137 2.58 -14.40 -12.37
C VAL A 137 1.94 -14.31 -10.99
N PRO A 138 1.16 -15.34 -10.58
CA PRO A 138 0.68 -15.43 -9.21
C PRO A 138 1.83 -15.73 -8.25
N VAL A 139 1.82 -15.07 -7.10
CA VAL A 139 2.69 -15.38 -5.97
C VAL A 139 1.84 -15.57 -4.72
N TYR A 140 2.37 -16.34 -3.78
CA TYR A 140 1.65 -16.80 -2.60
C TYR A 140 2.29 -16.20 -1.35
N VAL A 141 1.59 -15.24 -0.75
CA VAL A 141 2.06 -14.50 0.44
C VAL A 141 1.48 -15.16 1.69
N TYR A 142 2.34 -15.59 2.60
CA TYR A 142 1.91 -16.17 3.87
C TYR A 142 1.37 -15.10 4.83
N LEU A 143 0.25 -15.40 5.48
CA LEU A 143 -0.37 -14.54 6.48
C LEU A 143 -0.56 -15.30 7.80
N PHE A 144 -0.35 -14.58 8.90
CA PHE A 144 -0.60 -15.07 10.25
C PHE A 144 -1.56 -14.15 10.98
N ASN A 145 -2.59 -14.72 11.60
CA ASN A 145 -3.57 -14.01 12.38
C ASN A 145 -3.86 -14.76 13.68
N ALA A 146 -3.51 -14.15 14.81
CA ALA A 146 -3.75 -14.74 16.13
C ALA A 146 -5.25 -14.98 16.42
N GLN A 147 -6.14 -14.20 15.78
CA GLN A 147 -7.59 -14.33 15.88
C GLN A 147 -8.19 -15.01 14.63
N GLY A 148 -7.42 -15.88 13.96
CA GLY A 148 -7.75 -16.44 12.65
C GLY A 148 -9.04 -17.28 12.57
N VAL A 149 -9.67 -17.61 13.69
CA VAL A 149 -11.02 -18.21 13.73
C VAL A 149 -12.08 -17.22 13.26
N GLN A 150 -11.89 -15.92 13.49
CA GLN A 150 -12.86 -14.88 13.15
C GLN A 150 -12.57 -14.32 11.75
N LEU A 151 -13.42 -14.64 10.77
CA LEU A 151 -13.24 -14.20 9.38
C LEU A 151 -13.09 -12.68 9.22
N ASP A 152 -13.82 -11.90 10.03
CA ASP A 152 -13.76 -10.44 10.05
C ASP A 152 -12.37 -9.88 10.36
N THR A 153 -11.56 -10.61 11.13
CA THR A 153 -10.19 -10.18 11.46
C THR A 153 -9.26 -10.35 10.26
N TRP A 154 -9.50 -11.34 9.40
CA TRP A 154 -8.81 -11.46 8.11
C TRP A 154 -9.20 -10.33 7.15
N ILE A 155 -10.47 -9.95 7.11
CA ILE A 155 -10.96 -8.81 6.32
C ILE A 155 -10.21 -7.53 6.72
N LYS A 156 -10.11 -7.27 8.04
CA LYS A 156 -9.37 -6.11 8.56
C LYS A 156 -7.89 -6.14 8.18
N MET A 157 -7.23 -7.31 8.18
CA MET A 157 -5.84 -7.44 7.76
C MET A 157 -5.64 -7.25 6.25
N LEU A 158 -6.68 -7.54 5.47
CA LEU A 158 -6.71 -7.38 4.02
C LEU A 158 -7.34 -6.04 3.62
N SER A 159 -7.49 -5.08 4.53
CA SER A 159 -7.96 -3.75 4.17
C SER A 159 -6.85 -2.96 3.48
N PRO A 160 -7.16 -1.99 2.59
CA PRO A 160 -6.15 -1.19 1.89
C PRO A 160 -5.12 -0.53 2.83
N GLY A 161 -5.54 -0.12 4.03
CA GLY A 161 -4.70 0.60 4.99
C GLY A 161 -3.71 -0.31 5.73
N THR A 162 -4.06 -1.57 5.96
CA THR A 162 -3.26 -2.53 6.76
C THR A 162 -2.56 -3.58 5.88
N PHE A 163 -2.99 -3.73 4.63
CA PHE A 163 -2.49 -4.74 3.71
C PHE A 163 -0.96 -4.71 3.55
N TYR A 164 -0.38 -3.52 3.38
CA TYR A 164 1.05 -3.37 3.17
C TYR A 164 1.86 -3.78 4.41
N ASP A 165 1.41 -3.39 5.60
CA ASP A 165 2.04 -3.74 6.87
C ASP A 165 2.06 -5.25 7.10
N HIS A 166 1.02 -5.94 6.62
CA HIS A 166 0.89 -7.39 6.78
C HIS A 166 1.51 -8.21 5.65
N SER A 167 1.94 -7.60 4.53
CA SER A 167 2.38 -8.35 3.33
C SER A 167 3.87 -8.20 3.01
N ILE A 168 4.50 -7.06 3.28
CA ILE A 168 5.87 -6.76 2.81
C ILE A 168 6.94 -7.65 3.49
N ASN A 169 6.73 -8.00 4.76
CA ASN A 169 7.70 -8.74 5.58
C ASN A 169 7.26 -10.19 5.85
N ARG A 170 6.59 -10.80 4.87
CA ARG A 170 6.12 -12.19 4.97
C ARG A 170 6.87 -13.10 4.00
N PRO A 171 6.98 -14.40 4.32
CA PRO A 171 7.39 -15.40 3.35
C PRO A 171 6.50 -15.35 2.10
N ILE A 172 7.13 -15.29 0.93
CA ILE A 172 6.46 -15.30 -0.36
C ILE A 172 6.97 -16.52 -1.14
N TYR A 173 6.05 -17.29 -1.70
CA TYR A 173 6.35 -18.48 -2.48
C TYR A 173 5.87 -18.28 -3.92
N GLN A 174 6.56 -18.95 -4.84
CA GLN A 174 6.15 -18.98 -6.25
C GLN A 174 5.19 -20.14 -6.55
N GLU A 175 5.23 -21.21 -5.75
CA GLU A 175 4.43 -22.42 -5.95
C GLU A 175 3.41 -22.61 -4.81
N ALA A 176 2.17 -22.95 -5.16
CA ALA A 176 1.10 -23.22 -4.19
C ALA A 176 1.47 -24.38 -3.25
N ALA A 177 2.06 -25.45 -3.80
CA ALA A 177 2.40 -26.64 -3.03
C ALA A 177 3.36 -26.35 -1.87
N HIS A 178 4.29 -25.39 -2.05
CA HIS A 178 5.24 -25.02 -1.01
C HIS A 178 4.57 -24.31 0.18
N ILE A 179 3.70 -23.33 -0.10
CA ILE A 179 3.01 -22.60 0.97
C ILE A 179 1.99 -23.51 1.69
N GLU A 180 1.31 -24.38 0.97
CA GLU A 180 0.39 -25.35 1.56
C GLU A 180 1.15 -26.36 2.42
N GLY A 181 2.32 -26.84 1.94
CA GLY A 181 3.22 -27.68 2.70
C GLY A 181 3.73 -27.00 3.98
N PHE A 182 4.04 -25.70 3.92
CA PHE A 182 4.43 -24.90 5.08
C PHE A 182 3.30 -24.73 6.09
N ILE A 183 2.08 -24.38 5.64
CA ILE A 183 0.92 -24.14 6.50
C ILE A 183 0.45 -25.43 7.18
N LYS A 184 0.41 -26.57 6.46
CA LYS A 184 0.01 -27.88 7.00
C LYS A 184 0.87 -28.34 8.18
N ARG A 185 2.11 -27.85 8.29
CA ARG A 185 3.05 -28.20 9.36
C ARG A 185 2.97 -27.28 10.59
N LYS A 186 2.09 -26.28 10.57
CA LYS A 186 1.87 -25.39 11.71
C LYS A 186 0.91 -26.00 12.73
N SER A 187 1.07 -25.60 13.99
CA SER A 187 0.32 -26.16 15.12
C SER A 187 -1.17 -25.77 15.14
N ASP A 188 -1.52 -24.59 14.63
CA ASP A 188 -2.91 -24.11 14.58
C ASP A 188 -3.28 -23.65 13.16
N PRO A 189 -3.81 -24.56 12.31
CA PRO A 189 -4.17 -24.24 10.93
C PRO A 189 -5.15 -23.07 10.78
N MET A 190 -5.94 -22.75 11.81
CA MET A 190 -6.90 -21.64 11.76
C MET A 190 -6.23 -20.28 11.80
N GLN A 191 -5.01 -20.17 12.32
CA GLN A 191 -4.26 -18.91 12.40
C GLN A 191 -3.42 -18.64 11.16
N HIS A 192 -3.44 -19.55 10.19
CA HIS A 192 -2.57 -19.52 9.02
C HIS A 192 -3.40 -19.48 7.74
N ALA A 193 -3.09 -18.51 6.89
CA ALA A 193 -3.69 -18.37 5.58
C ALA A 193 -2.63 -17.98 4.56
N TYR A 194 -3.01 -18.01 3.29
CA TYR A 194 -2.19 -17.41 2.25
C TYR A 194 -3.01 -16.60 1.28
N LEU A 195 -2.36 -15.58 0.74
CA LEU A 195 -2.96 -14.67 -0.22
C LEU A 195 -2.29 -14.86 -1.58
N ILE A 196 -3.12 -15.00 -2.61
CA ILE A 196 -2.67 -15.06 -4.00
C ILE A 196 -2.71 -13.64 -4.58
N ILE A 197 -1.55 -13.13 -5.01
CA ILE A 197 -1.41 -11.81 -5.64
C ILE A 197 -0.69 -11.96 -6.97
N ARG A 198 -1.10 -11.19 -7.98
CA ARG A 198 -0.36 -11.09 -9.24
C ARG A 198 0.74 -10.04 -9.14
N VAL A 199 1.95 -10.43 -9.56
CA VAL A 199 3.11 -9.54 -9.66
C VAL A 199 3.73 -9.65 -11.04
N ASN A 200 4.38 -8.58 -11.50
CA ASN A 200 5.11 -8.66 -12.77
C ASN A 200 6.36 -9.54 -12.59
N LYS A 201 6.69 -10.35 -13.60
CA LYS A 201 7.91 -11.19 -13.60
C LYS A 201 9.18 -10.38 -13.32
N LYS A 202 9.30 -9.19 -13.92
CA LYS A 202 10.42 -8.25 -13.74
C LYS A 202 10.59 -7.69 -12.31
N ASP A 203 9.57 -7.85 -11.48
CA ASP A 203 9.56 -7.39 -10.10
C ASP A 203 9.97 -8.48 -9.11
N ILE A 204 10.10 -9.72 -9.58
CA ILE A 204 10.64 -10.83 -8.79
C ILE A 204 12.17 -10.72 -8.79
N ILE A 205 12.76 -10.79 -7.60
CA ILE A 205 14.20 -10.72 -7.38
C ILE A 205 14.69 -12.15 -7.18
N GLU A 206 15.27 -12.74 -8.24
CA GLU A 206 15.76 -14.13 -8.27
C GLU A 206 17.12 -14.33 -7.57
N THR A 207 17.46 -13.49 -6.59
CA THR A 207 18.80 -13.46 -6.00
C THR A 207 18.82 -14.20 -4.67
N ASN A 208 19.58 -15.30 -4.61
CA ASN A 208 19.75 -16.19 -3.46
C ASN A 208 18.45 -16.86 -3.01
N VAL A 209 18.28 -18.14 -3.35
CA VAL A 209 17.16 -18.97 -2.94
C VAL A 209 17.18 -19.11 -1.42
N ARG A 210 16.58 -18.14 -0.73
CA ARG A 210 16.26 -18.26 0.68
C ARG A 210 15.27 -19.40 0.80
N LYS A 211 15.44 -20.20 1.83
CA LYS A 211 14.52 -21.29 2.10
C LYS A 211 13.85 -21.06 3.44
N ASP A 212 12.64 -21.57 3.58
CA ASP A 212 11.96 -21.59 4.87
C ASP A 212 12.53 -22.69 5.80
N ALA A 213 11.88 -22.91 6.94
CA ALA A 213 12.29 -23.93 7.91
C ALA A 213 12.15 -25.39 7.40
N TYR A 214 11.49 -25.60 6.26
CA TYR A 214 11.26 -26.91 5.65
C TYR A 214 11.94 -27.04 4.29
N ASP A 215 12.92 -26.19 4.01
CA ASP A 215 13.72 -26.18 2.77
C ASP A 215 12.92 -25.78 1.51
N TYR A 216 11.73 -25.18 1.65
CA TYR A 216 10.97 -24.66 0.51
C TYR A 216 11.51 -23.29 0.05
N PRO A 217 11.64 -23.06 -1.27
CA PRO A 217 12.19 -21.82 -1.80
C PRO A 217 11.25 -20.63 -1.58
N LEU A 218 11.83 -19.54 -1.09
CA LEU A 218 11.20 -18.24 -0.91
C LEU A 218 11.68 -17.27 -1.98
N ILE A 219 10.77 -16.45 -2.48
CA ILE A 219 11.09 -15.37 -3.40
C ILE A 219 11.07 -14.02 -2.70
N ARG A 220 11.80 -13.05 -3.27
CA ARG A 220 11.66 -11.64 -2.92
C ARG A 220 11.03 -10.90 -4.08
N VAL A 221 10.22 -9.91 -3.77
CA VAL A 221 9.63 -9.00 -4.75
C VAL A 221 10.10 -7.59 -4.44
N LYS A 222 10.18 -6.75 -5.48
CA LYS A 222 10.49 -5.32 -5.30
C LYS A 222 9.44 -4.66 -4.40
N GLU A 223 9.89 -3.66 -3.64
CA GLU A 223 8.99 -2.86 -2.81
C GLU A 223 7.93 -2.17 -3.68
N GLY A 224 6.68 -2.16 -3.22
CA GLY A 224 5.54 -1.62 -3.96
C GLY A 224 4.96 -2.56 -5.04
N SER A 225 5.61 -3.69 -5.36
CA SER A 225 5.10 -4.63 -6.38
C SER A 225 3.91 -5.47 -5.92
N LEU A 226 3.72 -5.64 -4.61
CA LEU A 226 2.50 -6.21 -4.04
C LEU A 226 1.42 -5.14 -4.01
N LEU A 227 0.61 -5.09 -5.05
CA LEU A 227 -0.46 -4.10 -5.18
C LEU A 227 -1.78 -4.69 -4.71
N PHE A 228 -2.46 -3.98 -3.81
CA PHE A 228 -3.75 -4.40 -3.27
C PHE A 228 -4.77 -4.76 -4.37
N ARG A 229 -4.81 -3.99 -5.47
CA ARG A 229 -5.70 -4.21 -6.62
C ARG A 229 -5.42 -5.48 -7.42
N LYS A 230 -4.23 -6.06 -7.28
CA LYS A 230 -3.80 -7.27 -8.00
C LYS A 230 -4.02 -8.56 -7.18
N ARG A 231 -4.73 -8.47 -6.04
CA ARG A 231 -5.15 -9.62 -5.25
C ARG A 231 -6.11 -10.49 -6.05
N VAL A 232 -5.95 -11.80 -5.92
CA VAL A 232 -6.79 -12.78 -6.60
C VAL A 232 -7.73 -13.44 -5.60
N SER A 233 -7.18 -13.99 -4.52
CA SER A 233 -7.97 -14.72 -3.51
C SER A 233 -7.19 -14.94 -2.23
N LEU A 234 -7.90 -15.10 -1.12
CA LEU A 234 -7.39 -15.59 0.16
C LEU A 234 -7.73 -17.07 0.28
N THR A 235 -6.78 -17.92 0.64
CA THR A 235 -7.05 -19.31 1.01
C THR A 235 -6.80 -19.49 2.50
N HIS A 236 -7.84 -19.88 3.21
CA HIS A 236 -7.85 -20.07 4.67
C HIS A 236 -8.61 -21.36 4.99
N HIS A 237 -7.98 -22.24 5.78
CA HIS A 237 -8.55 -23.53 6.18
C HIS A 237 -9.12 -24.38 5.02
N GLY A 238 -8.46 -24.37 3.85
CA GLY A 238 -8.91 -25.12 2.67
C GLY A 238 -10.03 -24.44 1.87
N HIS A 239 -10.62 -23.37 2.38
CA HIS A 239 -11.59 -22.54 1.66
C HIS A 239 -10.87 -21.41 0.92
N THR A 240 -11.30 -21.15 -0.31
CA THR A 240 -10.76 -20.04 -1.12
C THR A 240 -11.81 -18.95 -1.24
N TYR A 241 -11.45 -17.75 -0.83
CA TYR A 241 -12.30 -16.58 -0.82
C TYR A 241 -11.82 -15.56 -1.86
N LEU A 242 -12.72 -15.09 -2.71
CA LEU A 242 -12.50 -13.93 -3.56
C LEU A 242 -12.61 -12.66 -2.72
N ILE A 243 -11.66 -11.75 -2.90
CA ILE A 243 -11.60 -10.51 -2.12
C ILE A 243 -12.19 -9.38 -2.96
N GLY A 244 -13.39 -8.91 -2.62
CA GLY A 244 -14.06 -7.78 -3.25
C GLY A 244 -13.36 -6.44 -2.97
N ASP A 245 -13.73 -5.39 -3.68
CA ASP A 245 -13.09 -4.06 -3.63
C ASP A 245 -12.98 -3.48 -2.21
N ALA A 246 -14.00 -3.68 -1.38
CA ALA A 246 -14.08 -3.22 0.00
C ALA A 246 -13.40 -4.16 1.03
N GLY A 247 -12.76 -5.24 0.57
CA GLY A 247 -12.18 -6.28 1.44
C GLY A 247 -13.15 -7.40 1.79
N GLU A 248 -14.37 -7.38 1.24
CA GLU A 248 -15.36 -8.45 1.42
C GLU A 248 -14.83 -9.80 0.92
N LEU A 249 -15.02 -10.85 1.72
CA LEU A 249 -14.65 -12.21 1.33
C LEU A 249 -15.90 -12.95 0.81
N LYS A 250 -15.86 -13.36 -0.45
CA LYS A 250 -16.89 -14.22 -1.06
C LYS A 250 -16.29 -15.58 -1.32
N GLU A 251 -16.84 -16.61 -0.70
CA GLU A 251 -16.37 -17.97 -0.92
C GLU A 251 -16.50 -18.35 -2.40
N LYS A 252 -15.41 -18.87 -2.96
CA LYS A 252 -15.35 -19.34 -4.33
C LYS A 252 -15.92 -20.76 -4.35
N THR A 253 -17.19 -20.88 -4.77
CA THR A 253 -17.88 -22.15 -4.99
C THR A 253 -17.22 -22.96 -6.12
#